data_AF-A0AA36P794-F1
#
_entry.id   AF-A0AA36P794-F1
#
_cell.length_a   1.000
_cell.length_b   1.000
_cell.length_c   1.000
_cell.angle_alpha   90.00
_cell.angle_beta   90.00
_cell.angle_gamma   90.00
#
_symmetry.space_group_name_H-M   'P 1'
#
loop_
_entity.id
_entity.type
_entity.pdbx_description
1 polymer ?
#
loop_
_entity_poly.entity_id
_entity_poly.type
_entity_poly.pdbx_seq_one_letter_code
_entity_poly.pdbx_strand_id
1 'polypeptide(L)'
;MKEYRYSGPASGVTLSDGTEILLWPGKTVSLPEEHDYVKVLVALKHLTPVPEETKPAGTPAVQSPKRRSSSDSEVKTEDTHGS
;
A
#
# COMPACT_ATOMS: atom_id res chain seq x y z
N MET A 1 8.20 6.29 9.14
CA MET A 1 7.22 6.11 8.04
C MET A 1 5.85 6.34 8.63
N LYS A 2 4.95 7.04 7.94
CA LYS A 2 3.56 7.25 8.40
C LYS A 2 2.60 6.53 7.48
N GLU A 3 1.47 6.09 8.03
CA GLU A 3 0.37 5.56 7.24
C GLU A 3 -0.45 6.69 6.65
N TYR A 4 -0.74 6.55 5.36
CA TYR A 4 -1.51 7.52 4.61
C TYR A 4 -2.58 6.85 3.79
N ARG A 5 -3.78 7.43 3.80
CA ARG A 5 -4.85 7.05 2.89
C ARG A 5 -4.71 7.82 1.58
N TYR A 6 -4.49 7.09 0.50
CA TYR A 6 -4.41 7.67 -0.83
C TYR A 6 -5.80 7.79 -1.46
N SER A 7 -6.16 9.00 -1.91
CA SER A 7 -7.44 9.31 -2.56
C SER A 7 -7.28 9.89 -3.97
N GLY A 8 -6.06 9.88 -4.51
CA GLY A 8 -5.75 10.35 -5.87
C GLY A 8 -5.81 9.26 -6.95
N PRO A 9 -5.46 9.58 -8.21
CA PRO A 9 -5.40 8.63 -9.32
C PRO A 9 -4.24 7.62 -9.15
N ALA A 10 -4.32 6.40 -9.69
CA ALA A 10 -3.24 5.42 -9.55
C ALA A 10 -1.87 6.01 -9.93
N SER A 11 -0.95 6.12 -8.96
CA SER A 11 0.31 6.85 -9.10
C SER A 11 1.48 6.03 -8.56
N GLY A 12 2.62 6.05 -9.24
CA GLY A 12 3.86 5.47 -8.72
C GLY A 12 4.70 6.53 -8.03
N VAL A 13 5.19 6.24 -6.83
CA VAL A 13 6.23 7.06 -6.16
C VAL A 13 7.50 6.23 -6.03
N THR A 14 8.60 6.74 -6.58
CA THR A 14 9.93 6.19 -6.35
C THR A 14 10.51 6.88 -5.13
N LEU A 15 10.80 6.11 -4.09
CA LEU A 15 11.51 6.59 -2.91
C LEU A 15 12.96 6.90 -3.26
N SER A 16 13.61 7.75 -2.47
CA SER A 16 15.04 8.08 -2.62
C SER A 16 15.97 6.86 -2.55
N ASP A 17 15.51 5.76 -1.96
CA ASP A 17 16.21 4.48 -1.88
C ASP A 17 16.12 3.66 -3.19
N GLY A 18 15.37 4.14 -4.19
CA GLY A 18 15.06 3.42 -5.43
C GLY A 18 13.84 2.49 -5.32
N THR A 19 13.22 2.40 -4.14
CA THR A 19 12.01 1.60 -3.94
C THR A 19 10.80 2.25 -4.60
N GLU A 20 10.15 1.54 -5.53
CA GLU A 20 8.91 1.99 -6.16
C GLU A 20 7.67 1.54 -5.39
N ILE A 21 6.80 2.49 -5.03
CA ILE A 21 5.53 2.26 -4.33
C ILE A 21 4.38 2.68 -5.23
N LEU A 22 3.45 1.76 -5.49
CA LEU A 22 2.22 2.04 -6.23
C LEU A 22 1.10 2.49 -5.28
N LEU A 23 0.68 3.73 -5.47
CA LEU A 23 -0.43 4.38 -4.76
C LEU A 23 -1.72 4.05 -5.48
N TRP A 24 -2.57 3.26 -4.82
CA TRP A 24 -3.88 2.89 -5.33
C TRP A 24 -4.99 3.67 -4.62
N PRO A 25 -5.99 4.20 -5.35
CA PRO A 25 -7.09 4.94 -4.75
C PRO A 25 -7.82 4.09 -3.70
N GLY A 26 -8.03 4.66 -2.52
CA GLY A 26 -8.70 3.98 -1.40
C GLY A 26 -7.81 3.02 -0.62
N LYS A 27 -6.53 2.87 -0.98
CA LYS A 27 -5.57 2.03 -0.25
C LYS A 27 -4.80 2.88 0.78
N THR A 28 -4.51 2.27 1.92
CA THR A 28 -3.56 2.81 2.89
C THR A 28 -2.15 2.37 2.51
N VAL A 29 -1.22 3.32 2.50
CA VAL A 29 0.20 3.11 2.17
C VAL A 29 1.09 3.71 3.24
N SER A 30 2.24 3.11 3.47
CA SER A 30 3.26 3.66 4.37
C SER A 30 4.24 4.49 3.56
N LEU A 31 4.30 5.79 3.82
CA LEU A 31 5.19 6.72 3.11
C LEU A 31 6.04 7.54 4.08
N PRO A 32 7.25 7.95 3.66
CA PRO A 32 8.05 8.92 4.40
C PRO A 32 7.53 10.34 4.16
N GLU A 33 7.07 11.01 5.22
CA GLU A 33 6.59 12.41 5.16
C GLU A 33 7.67 13.42 4.77
N GLU A 34 8.94 13.03 4.97
CA GLU A 34 10.11 13.85 4.66
C GLU A 34 10.36 14.01 3.15
N HIS A 35 9.78 13.13 2.33
CA HIS A 35 9.96 13.14 0.88
C HIS A 35 9.13 14.25 0.21
N ASP A 36 9.73 15.04 -0.68
CA ASP A 36 9.07 16.19 -1.33
C ASP A 36 7.81 15.80 -2.11
N TYR A 37 7.82 14.66 -2.79
CA TYR A 37 6.63 14.16 -3.49
C TYR A 37 5.45 13.87 -2.54
N VAL A 38 5.73 13.35 -1.34
CA VAL A 38 4.70 13.08 -0.33
C VAL A 38 4.14 14.39 0.21
N LYS A 39 4.99 15.39 0.46
CA LYS A 39 4.55 16.75 0.86
C LYS A 39 3.63 17.36 -0.19
N VAL A 40 3.95 17.21 -1.48
CA VAL A 40 3.09 17.67 -2.58
C VAL A 40 1.75 16.94 -2.56
N LEU A 41 1.73 15.61 -2.43
CA LEU A 41 0.47 14.84 -2.38
C LEU A 41 -0.41 15.20 -1.18
N VAL A 42 0.20 15.47 -0.02
CA VAL A 42 -0.49 15.97 1.17
C VAL A 42 -1.06 17.36 0.94
N ALA A 43 -0.27 18.28 0.36
CA ALA A 43 -0.71 19.63 0.02
C ALA A 43 -1.85 19.63 -1.01
N LEU A 44 -1.81 18.71 -1.97
CA LEU A 44 -2.87 18.48 -2.96
C LEU A 44 -4.11 17.77 -2.37
N LYS A 45 -4.10 17.41 -1.08
CA LYS A 45 -5.17 16.64 -0.41
C LYS A 45 -5.45 15.27 -1.06
N HIS A 46 -4.49 14.71 -1.79
CA HIS A 46 -4.55 13.34 -2.32
C HIS A 46 -4.08 12.30 -1.30
N LEU A 47 -3.49 12.75 -0.20
CA LEU A 47 -2.85 11.91 0.78
C LEU A 47 -3.25 12.39 2.17
N THR A 48 -3.95 11.54 2.92
CA THR A 48 -4.47 11.87 4.25
C THR A 48 -3.67 11.13 5.32
N PRO A 49 -2.98 11.82 6.24
CA PRO A 49 -2.27 11.17 7.34
C PRO A 49 -3.26 10.44 8.25
N VAL A 50 -3.00 9.16 8.49
CA VAL A 50 -3.73 8.37 9.48
C VAL A 50 -2.87 8.33 10.74
N PRO A 51 -3.20 9.11 11.79
CA PRO A 51 -2.48 9.01 13.05
C PRO A 51 -2.70 7.60 13.64
N GLU A 52 -1.61 6.96 14.07
CA GLU A 52 -1.58 5.57 14.58
C GLU A 52 -2.21 5.42 15.98
N GLU A 53 -3.02 6.39 16.44
CA GLU A 53 -3.65 6.35 17.76
C GLU A 53 -5.15 6.05 17.60
N THR A 54 -5.49 4.77 17.78
CA THR A 54 -6.85 4.23 18.03
C THR A 54 -7.80 4.04 16.82
N LYS A 55 -7.81 2.80 16.33
CA LYS A 55 -8.83 2.11 15.50
C LYS A 55 -10.27 2.25 16.06
N PRO A 56 -11.40 1.98 15.34
CA PRO A 56 -11.74 2.03 13.89
C PRO A 56 -13.05 2.83 13.58
N ALA A 57 -13.30 3.20 12.31
CA ALA A 57 -14.59 3.05 11.59
C ALA A 57 -14.60 3.87 10.29
N GLY A 58 -14.79 3.20 9.15
CA GLY A 58 -15.03 3.90 7.88
C GLY A 58 -14.69 3.09 6.63
N THR A 59 -15.19 1.86 6.50
CA THR A 59 -15.60 1.33 5.18
C THR A 59 -17.06 1.76 4.93
N PRO A 60 -17.60 1.91 3.69
CA PRO A 60 -17.22 1.18 2.46
C PRO A 60 -17.33 1.93 1.09
N ALA A 61 -16.90 1.22 0.02
CA ALA A 61 -17.32 1.26 -1.41
C ALA A 61 -17.00 2.53 -2.27
N VAL A 62 -16.57 2.45 -3.55
CA VAL A 62 -17.32 2.01 -4.75
C VAL A 62 -16.39 1.51 -5.91
N GLN A 63 -16.53 0.21 -6.27
CA GLN A 63 -16.59 -0.47 -7.62
C GLN A 63 -15.38 -0.42 -8.61
N SER A 64 -14.70 -1.52 -9.03
CA SER A 64 -15.02 -2.77 -9.82
C SER A 64 -14.56 -2.66 -11.31
N PRO A 65 -14.18 -3.73 -12.10
CA PRO A 65 -14.69 -5.11 -12.09
C PRO A 65 -13.72 -6.30 -12.40
N LYS A 66 -14.08 -7.50 -11.89
CA LYS A 66 -14.20 -8.82 -12.57
C LYS A 66 -12.99 -9.57 -13.22
N ARG A 67 -12.65 -10.73 -12.61
CA ARG A 67 -12.40 -12.12 -13.15
C ARG A 67 -11.19 -12.77 -12.44
N ARG A 68 -11.39 -13.64 -11.45
CA ARG A 68 -11.68 -15.10 -11.48
C ARG A 68 -10.46 -15.96 -11.84
N SER A 69 -10.19 -16.92 -10.94
CA SER A 69 -9.24 -18.05 -10.98
C SER A 69 -7.80 -17.69 -10.62
N SER A 70 -7.23 -18.08 -9.47
CA SER A 70 -7.19 -19.39 -8.78
C SER A 70 -6.61 -20.48 -9.66
N SER A 71 -5.34 -20.83 -9.40
CA SER A 71 -4.82 -22.21 -9.24
C SER A 71 -3.32 -22.08 -8.98
N ASP A 72 -2.83 -22.26 -7.76
CA ASP A 72 -2.66 -23.57 -7.09
C ASP A 72 -1.58 -24.42 -7.77
N SER A 73 -0.51 -24.69 -7.02
CA SER A 73 0.39 -25.87 -7.01
C SER A 73 1.62 -25.47 -6.16
N GLU A 74 1.70 -25.81 -4.87
CA GLU A 74 2.22 -27.09 -4.32
C GLU A 74 3.57 -27.49 -4.95
N VAL A 75 4.68 -27.72 -4.22
CA VAL A 75 4.94 -28.76 -3.19
C VAL A 75 6.25 -28.37 -2.42
N LYS A 76 6.36 -28.45 -1.09
CA LYS A 76 6.76 -29.60 -0.24
C LYS A 76 8.03 -30.31 -0.78
N THR A 77 9.17 -30.34 -0.08
CA THR A 77 9.58 -31.31 0.96
C THR A 77 11.01 -30.94 1.42
N GLU A 78 11.36 -30.96 2.71
CA GLU A 78 12.13 -32.05 3.38
C GLU A 78 13.60 -32.09 2.87
N ASP A 79 14.64 -32.03 3.69
CA ASP A 79 15.05 -33.17 4.52
C ASP A 79 16.24 -32.79 5.44
N THR A 80 16.31 -33.60 6.49
CA THR A 80 17.37 -33.83 7.48
C THR A 80 18.72 -34.20 6.82
N HIS A 81 19.86 -33.97 7.51
CA HIS A 81 20.84 -35.01 7.92
C HIS A 81 22.28 -34.49 8.14
N GLY A 82 22.97 -35.12 9.12
CA GLY A 82 24.42 -35.16 9.31
C GLY A 82 24.88 -34.41 10.57
N SER A 83 25.42 -35.03 11.62
CA SER A 83 26.11 -36.33 11.75
C SER A 83 26.04 -36.88 13.17
#